data_AF-A0A369SYS8-F1
#
_entry.id   AF-A0A369SYS8-F1
#
_cell.length_a   1.000
_cell.length_b   1.000
_cell.length_c   1.000
_cell.angle_alpha   90.00
_cell.angle_beta   90.00
_cell.angle_gamma   90.00
#
_symmetry.space_group_name_H-M   'P 1'
#
loop_
_entity.id
_entity.type
_entity.pdbx_description
1 polymer ?
#
loop_
_entity_poly.entity_id
_entity_poly.type
_entity_poly.pdbx_seq_one_letter_code
_entity_poly.pdbx_strand_id
1 'polypeptide(L)' 'MKVELLFDDKDFIESVRFLEDKESIRIMENCILIEKTETSKIRASVNLIMRLAKINEDLGRTLSKL' A
#
# COMPACT_ATOMS: atom_id res chain seq x y z
N MET A 1 -2.86 1.67 17.65
CA MET A 1 -1.48 1.41 17.17
C MET A 1 -1.35 1.97 15.78
N LYS A 2 -0.15 2.42 15.42
CA LYS A 2 0.10 3.15 14.19
C LYS A 2 1.32 2.56 13.47
N VAL A 3 1.20 2.39 12.15
CA VAL A 3 2.28 1.99 11.25
C VAL A 3 2.31 2.95 10.07
N GLU A 4 3.51 3.37 9.69
CA GLU A 4 3.77 4.19 8.52
C GLU A 4 4.60 3.36 7.53
N LEU A 5 4.12 3.28 6.30
CA LEU A 5 4.82 2.61 5.19
C LEU A 5 5.24 3.66 4.17
N LEU A 6 6.55 3.80 3.97
CA LEU A 6 7.11 4.76 3.02
C LEU A 6 7.30 4.09 1.65
N PHE A 7 6.91 4.79 0.59
CA PHE A 7 7.10 4.35 -0.79
C PHE A 7 7.70 5.48 -1.61
N ASP A 8 8.73 5.15 -2.40
CA ASP A 8 9.35 6.09 -3.34
C ASP A 8 8.56 6.17 -4.66
N ASP A 9 7.81 5.13 -4.99
CA ASP A 9 6.98 5.03 -6.19
C ASP A 9 5.65 5.78 -6.01
N LYS A 10 5.60 7.00 -6.57
CA LYS A 10 4.41 7.85 -6.54
C LYS A 10 3.24 7.28 -7.34
N ASP A 11 3.51 6.55 -8.42
CA ASP A 11 2.48 5.96 -9.26
C ASP A 11 1.81 4.80 -8.52
N PHE A 12 2.60 4.01 -7.78
CA PHE A 12 2.06 3.01 -6.86
C PHE A 12 1.17 3.64 -5.78
N ILE A 13 1.64 4.70 -5.11
CA ILE A 13 0.87 5.41 -4.07
C ILE A 13 -0.48 5.89 -4.60
N GLU A 14 -0.50 6.50 -5.79
CA GLU A 14 -1.73 6.93 -6.43
C GLU A 14 -2.64 5.74 -6.77
N SER A 15 -2.06 4.66 -7.29
CA SER A 15 -2.79 3.45 -7.68
C SER A 15 -3.46 2.75 -6.50
N VAL A 16 -2.95 2.90 -5.28
CA VAL A 16 -3.54 2.32 -4.07
C VAL A 16 -4.43 3.30 -3.29
N ARG A 17 -4.64 4.53 -3.78
CA ARG A 17 -5.46 5.55 -3.10
C ARG A 17 -6.90 5.09 -2.83
N PHE A 18 -7.45 4.21 -3.67
CA PHE A 18 -8.77 3.59 -3.46
C PHE A 18 -8.89 2.81 -2.14
N LEU A 19 -7.78 2.43 -1.52
CA LEU A 19 -7.77 1.73 -0.24
C LEU A 19 -8.12 2.63 0.95
N GLU A 20 -8.02 3.96 0.84
CA GLU A 20 -8.39 4.87 1.94
C GLU A 20 -9.84 4.62 2.40
N ASP A 21 -10.74 4.48 1.44
CA ASP A 21 -12.16 4.22 1.69
C ASP A 21 -12.45 2.77 2.13
N LYS A 22 -11.66 1.80 1.67
CA LYS A 22 -11.93 0.36 1.87
C LYS A 22 -11.33 -0.19 3.14
N GLU A 23 -10.12 0.24 3.47
CA GLU A 23 -9.32 -0.29 4.56
C GLU A 23 -9.20 0.68 5.73
N SER A 24 -9.87 1.84 5.69
CA SER A 24 -9.73 2.93 6.67
C SER A 24 -8.26 3.22 6.99
N ILE A 25 -7.46 3.37 5.93
CA ILE A 25 -6.08 3.83 5.97
C ILE A 25 -6.04 5.25 5.44
N ARG A 26 -4.95 5.98 5.71
CA ARG A 26 -4.75 7.32 5.15
C ARG A 26 -3.54 7.29 4.24
N ILE A 27 -3.68 7.83 3.03
CA ILE A 27 -2.61 7.89 2.04
C ILE A 27 -2.16 9.34 1.92
N MET A 28 -0.87 9.54 2.11
CA MET A 28 -0.16 10.79 1.94
C MET A 28 0.77 10.66 0.72
N GLU A 29 1.39 11.76 0.32
CA GLU A 29 2.12 11.88 -0.95
C GLU A 29 3.17 10.77 -1.20
N ASN A 30 3.82 10.27 -0.14
CA ASN A 30 4.83 9.21 -0.20
C ASN A 30 4.68 8.16 0.93
N CYS A 31 3.52 8.15 1.60
CA CYS A 31 3.34 7.38 2.82
C CYS A 31 1.92 6.82 2.92
N ILE A 32 1.82 5.58 3.39
CA ILE A 32 0.56 4.96 3.78
C ILE A 32 0.55 4.83 5.30
N LEU A 33 -0.38 5.55 5.92
CA LEU A 33 -0.62 5.55 7.35
C LEU A 33 -1.74 4.56 7.71
N ILE A 34 -1.40 3.57 8.53
CA ILE A 34 -2.32 2.55 9.01
C ILE A 34 -2.49 2.72 10.51
N GLU A 35 -3.68 3.12 10.92
CA GLU A 35 -4.05 3.28 12.33
C GLU A 35 -5.21 2.36 12.68
N LYS A 36 -4.96 1.37 13.55
CA LYS A 36 -5.96 0.40 14.01
C LYS A 36 -5.77 0.07 15.49
N THR A 37 -6.83 -0.41 16.12
CA THR A 37 -6.85 -0.86 17.51
C THR A 37 -6.23 -2.24 17.70
N GLU A 38 -6.39 -3.14 16.73
CA GLU A 38 -5.94 -4.54 16.82
C GLU A 38 -4.73 -4.82 15.94
N THR A 39 -3.73 -5.53 16.49
CA THR A 39 -2.49 -5.89 15.76
C THR A 39 -2.78 -6.80 14.57
N SER A 40 -3.79 -7.66 14.69
CA SER A 40 -4.26 -8.53 13.60
C SER A 40 -4.73 -7.72 12.39
N LYS A 41 -5.48 -6.64 12.62
CA LYS A 41 -5.98 -5.74 11.57
C LYS A 41 -4.85 -4.94 10.93
N ILE A 42 -3.90 -4.43 11.72
CA ILE A 42 -2.70 -3.79 11.17
C ILE A 42 -1.95 -4.75 10.25
N ARG A 43 -1.69 -5.97 10.73
CA ARG A 43 -0.98 -6.99 9.96
C ARG A 43 -1.70 -7.33 8.66
N ALA A 44 -3.03 -7.40 8.68
CA ALA A 44 -3.83 -7.65 7.48
C ALA A 44 -3.67 -6.53 6.45
N SER A 45 -3.82 -5.26 6.85
CA SER A 45 -3.67 -4.12 5.93
C SER A 45 -2.23 -3.97 5.42
N VAL A 46 -1.21 -4.16 6.27
CA VAL A 46 0.19 -4.19 5.85
C VAL A 46 0.43 -5.29 4.80
N ASN A 47 -0.05 -6.51 5.05
CA ASN A 47 0.10 -7.62 4.11
C ASN A 47 -0.59 -7.35 2.77
N LEU A 48 -1.76 -6.72 2.76
CA LEU A 48 -2.46 -6.33 1.54
C LEU A 48 -1.63 -5.35 0.72
N ILE A 49 -1.17 -4.26 1.36
CA ILE A 49 -0.37 -3.23 0.69
C ILE A 49 0.92 -3.81 0.11
N MET A 50 1.64 -4.64 0.87
CA MET A 50 2.86 -5.28 0.39
C MET A 50 2.62 -6.23 -0.79
N ARG A 51 1.48 -6.95 -0.80
CA ARG A 51 1.11 -7.80 -1.94
C ARG A 51 0.80 -6.97 -3.19
N LEU A 52 0.11 -5.85 -3.05
CA LEU A 52 -0.17 -4.94 -4.16
C LEU A 52 1.12 -4.33 -4.72
N ALA A 53 2.04 -3.91 -3.85
CA ALA A 53 3.35 -3.41 -4.27
C ALA A 53 4.12 -4.44 -5.10
N LYS A 54 4.13 -5.70 -4.66
CA LYS A 54 4.75 -6.80 -5.40
C LYS A 54 4.08 -7.04 -6.76
N ILE A 55 2.75 -7.02 -6.82
CA ILE A 55 2.01 -7.18 -8.09
C ILE A 55 2.36 -6.03 -9.05
N ASN A 56 2.43 -4.79 -8.56
CA ASN A 56 2.81 -3.64 -9.37
C ASN A 56 4.23 -3.78 -9.94
N GLU A 57 5.18 -4.20 -9.11
CA GLU A 57 6.56 -4.46 -9.52
C GLU A 57 6.66 -5.58 -10.57
N ASP A 58 5.98 -6.70 -10.35
CA ASP A 58 5.98 -7.83 -11.28
C ASP A 58 5.30 -7.48 -12.62
N LEU A 59 4.24 -6.68 -12.58
CA LEU A 59 3.59 -6.16 -13.79
C LEU A 59 4.51 -5.22 -14.55
N GLY A 60 5.16 -4.26 -13.87
CA GLY A 60 6.12 -3.34 -14.48
C GLY A 60 7.30 -4.08 -15.12
N ARG A 61 7.81 -5.13 -14.47
CA ARG A 61 8.83 -6.04 -15.04
C ARG A 61 8.36 -6.85 -16.24
N THR A 62 7.08 -7.21 -16.28
CA THR A 62 6.50 -7.96 -17.40
C THR A 62 6.34 -7.05 -18.61
N LEU A 63 5.80 -5.84 -18.39
CA LEU A 63 5.57 -4.85 -19.43
C LEU A 63 6.88 -4.31 -20.02
N SER A 64 7.95 -4.19 -19.23
CA SER A 64 9.26 -3.74 -19.75
C SER A 64 10.00 -4.76 -20.61
N LYS A 65 9.53 -6.01 -20.65
CA LYS A 65 10.09 -7.08 -21.50
C LYS A 65 9.33 -7.26 -22.82
N LEU A 66 8.21 -6.56 -23.01
CA LEU A 66 7.44 -6.51 -24.25
C LEU A 66 8.00 -5.43 -25.18
#